data_AF-A0A2S9A1I3-F1
#
_entry.id   AF-A0A2S9A1I3-F1
#
_cell.length_a   1.000
_cell.length_b   1.000
_cell.length_c   1.000
_cell.angle_alpha   90.00
_cell.angle_beta   90.00
_cell.angle_gamma   90.00
#
_symmetry.space_group_name_H-M   'P 1'
#
loop_
_entity.id
_entity.type
_entity.pdbx_description
1 polymer ?
#
loop_
_entity_poly.entity_id
_entity_poly.type
_entity_poly.pdbx_seq_one_letter_code
_entity_poly.pdbx_strand_id
1 'polypeptide(L)'
;MLAAVLIGTGIAQRTIFLGPKDVTAELSVKAPQAFTVIDSAVLRAHPGEQTLVAHGDGTIFVAQARTADLEAWLSDTSYNRITLAKDGTTTTAKLVEPTAKSEDGKDVQRDPAGSDLWLDSFADKNSLVDRMQVPEGVSVLLASDGKAEAPSDVAVKWPLDTATPWAGPLMVAGGIFLLLGLVLYVLAIRHSRRGRGPRRKAPPPLPVTEPIDVADRAAIDSAPEGAAAPDAVPATDATGSRTQPEPDPAAGQDGAVRERRATMPKRRRALLLIPAVGVTAALLSGCTPDIWPHPAASPTPTPTETQAVEAGQQAPAVTEAQAARILESISGTLADADKNLDAAKAETRLEGSALEARKTAYAVHKSVADFALPATIPADKVKILVPQAYDSWPRTVLMLVEHGSNDKVAPLIMTMTQADPWSNYKISHVAEMQASAKLPNMAPAWLGAKLTPPDSPFLVVAPDELASEFANVIDQGDKSEFYDKFDKSALAFAKSVQDSRATVVQALKDANADTTSTLAFAAKAGTEAPVSMSSIDSGAIVSVTVEDSQTIKPTSADAVIKLDKNPSAKALTGVDQSAAGFVSVYGVQLFFAVPAQGSDAKITLLAASQQLQSVTEIK
;
A
#
# COMPACT_ATOMS: atom_id res chain seq x y z
N MET A 1 -12.54 46.12 -28.00
CA MET A 1 -13.21 44.96 -28.62
C MET A 1 -12.38 43.70 -28.50
N LEU A 2 -11.36 43.44 -29.35
CA LEU A 2 -10.61 42.16 -29.35
C LEU A 2 -10.17 41.66 -27.95
N ALA A 3 -9.55 42.52 -27.13
CA ALA A 3 -9.17 42.19 -25.76
C ALA A 3 -10.33 41.68 -24.87
N ALA A 4 -11.51 42.30 -24.97
CA ALA A 4 -12.70 41.93 -24.21
C ALA A 4 -13.34 40.63 -24.75
N VAL A 5 -13.20 40.36 -26.06
CA VAL A 5 -13.60 39.07 -26.65
C VAL A 5 -12.69 37.96 -26.14
N LEU A 6 -11.36 38.13 -26.19
CA LEU A 6 -10.40 37.12 -25.73
C LEU A 6 -10.52 36.81 -24.23
N ILE A 7 -10.60 37.84 -23.38
CA ILE A 7 -10.85 37.66 -21.93
C ILE A 7 -12.24 37.03 -21.71
N GLY A 8 -13.27 37.50 -22.42
CA GLY A 8 -14.63 36.98 -22.33
C GLY A 8 -14.72 35.49 -22.70
N THR A 9 -14.06 35.06 -23.78
CA THR A 9 -13.99 33.64 -24.18
C THR A 9 -13.23 32.80 -23.17
N GLY A 10 -12.07 33.27 -22.67
CA GLY A 10 -11.31 32.55 -21.65
C GLY A 10 -12.04 32.40 -20.32
N ILE A 11 -12.85 33.40 -19.92
CA ILE A 11 -13.74 33.30 -18.77
C ILE A 11 -14.91 32.35 -19.07
N ALA A 12 -15.59 32.50 -20.21
CA ALA A 12 -16.73 31.67 -20.59
C ALA A 12 -16.38 30.18 -20.69
N GLN A 13 -15.16 29.84 -21.14
CA GLN A 13 -14.65 28.46 -21.12
C GLN A 13 -14.64 27.84 -19.70
N ARG A 14 -14.42 28.64 -18.66
CA ARG A 14 -14.37 28.18 -17.25
C ARG A 14 -15.69 28.40 -16.47
N THR A 15 -16.67 29.12 -17.01
CA THR A 15 -17.91 29.48 -16.29
C THR A 15 -19.22 29.14 -17.00
N ILE A 16 -19.22 29.03 -18.33
CA ILE A 16 -20.43 28.75 -19.15
C ILE A 16 -20.28 27.42 -19.90
N PHE A 17 -19.06 27.08 -20.33
CA PHE A 17 -18.75 25.85 -21.06
C PHE A 17 -17.97 24.81 -20.24
N LEU A 18 -17.81 25.03 -18.93
CA LEU A 18 -17.26 24.01 -18.04
C LEU A 18 -18.35 22.94 -17.83
N GLY A 19 -18.07 21.71 -18.28
CA GLY A 19 -19.01 20.59 -18.21
C GLY A 19 -19.26 20.09 -16.77
N PRO A 20 -20.08 19.04 -16.60
CA PRO A 20 -20.12 18.31 -15.33
C PRO A 20 -18.70 17.86 -14.96
N LYS A 21 -18.39 17.87 -13.66
CA LYS A 21 -17.07 17.47 -13.16
C LYS A 21 -16.88 15.96 -13.13
N ASP A 22 -17.98 15.21 -13.12
CA ASP A 22 -18.00 13.77 -12.94
C ASP A 22 -19.02 13.15 -13.91
N VAL A 23 -18.73 11.98 -14.48
CA VAL A 23 -19.77 11.09 -14.98
C VAL A 23 -20.31 10.30 -13.79
N THR A 24 -21.63 10.08 -13.75
CA THR A 24 -22.27 9.16 -12.79
C THR A 24 -23.04 8.09 -13.56
N ALA A 25 -22.85 6.82 -13.21
CA ALA A 25 -23.69 5.72 -13.66
C ALA A 25 -24.46 5.14 -12.47
N GLU A 26 -25.79 5.20 -12.54
CA GLU A 26 -26.71 4.53 -11.61
C GLU A 26 -26.77 3.04 -11.95
N LEU A 27 -26.70 2.18 -10.94
CA LEU A 27 -26.58 0.73 -11.10
C LEU A 27 -27.90 0.02 -10.74
N SER A 28 -28.90 0.14 -11.62
CA SER A 28 -30.23 -0.43 -11.38
C SER A 28 -30.25 -1.96 -11.47
N VAL A 29 -30.66 -2.59 -10.37
CA VAL A 29 -30.82 -4.05 -10.22
C VAL A 29 -32.30 -4.44 -10.28
N LYS A 30 -32.64 -5.50 -11.04
CA LYS A 30 -34.04 -5.86 -11.35
C LYS A 30 -34.68 -6.89 -10.41
N ALA A 31 -33.87 -7.67 -9.71
CA ALA A 31 -34.32 -8.70 -8.77
C ALA A 31 -33.49 -8.58 -7.49
N PRO A 32 -34.11 -8.47 -6.29
CA PRO A 32 -33.34 -8.44 -5.06
C PRO A 32 -32.59 -9.76 -4.84
N GLN A 33 -31.36 -9.65 -4.37
CA GLN A 33 -30.46 -10.75 -3.99
C GLN A 33 -29.60 -10.26 -2.82
N ALA A 34 -29.03 -11.17 -2.02
CA ALA A 34 -28.13 -10.80 -0.92
C ALA A 34 -26.79 -10.22 -1.40
N PHE A 35 -26.41 -10.49 -2.66
CA PHE A 35 -25.14 -10.09 -3.25
C PHE A 35 -25.33 -9.42 -4.61
N THR A 36 -24.60 -8.33 -4.82
CA THR A 36 -24.47 -7.62 -6.09
C THR A 36 -22.98 -7.45 -6.42
N VAL A 37 -22.59 -7.74 -7.66
CA VAL A 37 -21.21 -7.71 -8.15
C VAL A 37 -21.10 -6.68 -9.27
N ILE A 38 -20.12 -5.78 -9.16
CA ILE A 38 -19.81 -4.77 -10.18
C ILE A 38 -18.51 -5.19 -10.87
N ASP A 39 -18.61 -5.60 -12.15
CA ASP A 39 -17.45 -6.09 -12.91
C ASP A 39 -16.39 -4.99 -13.11
N SER A 40 -15.12 -5.42 -13.09
CA SER A 40 -13.93 -4.61 -13.43
C SER A 40 -14.12 -3.69 -14.65
N ALA A 41 -14.78 -4.20 -15.70
CA ALA A 41 -15.05 -3.45 -16.93
C ALA A 41 -16.01 -2.26 -16.73
N VAL A 42 -16.99 -2.37 -15.83
CA VAL A 42 -17.89 -1.25 -15.49
C VAL A 42 -17.10 -0.19 -14.73
N LEU A 43 -16.33 -0.61 -13.72
CA LEU A 43 -15.51 0.29 -12.89
C LEU A 43 -14.43 1.00 -13.73
N ARG A 44 -13.93 0.37 -14.80
CA ARG A 44 -12.92 0.91 -15.72
C ARG A 44 -13.51 1.57 -16.98
N ALA A 45 -14.82 1.83 -17.04
CA ALA A 45 -15.49 2.44 -18.20
C ALA A 45 -14.99 3.88 -18.51
N HIS A 46 -14.52 4.60 -17.50
CA HIS A 46 -13.88 5.91 -17.64
C HIS A 46 -12.54 5.95 -16.88
N PRO A 47 -11.57 6.76 -17.33
CA PRO A 47 -10.30 6.93 -16.63
C PRO A 47 -10.45 7.75 -15.34
N GLY A 48 -9.52 7.54 -14.39
CA GLY A 48 -9.50 8.23 -13.10
C GLY A 48 -9.80 7.29 -11.92
N GLU A 49 -9.81 7.85 -10.71
CA GLU A 49 -10.29 7.17 -9.50
C GLU A 49 -11.82 6.99 -9.58
N GLN A 50 -12.34 5.82 -9.21
CA GLN A 50 -13.77 5.62 -9.06
C GLN A 50 -14.22 6.05 -7.67
N THR A 51 -15.31 6.80 -7.57
CA THR A 51 -16.05 6.96 -6.30
C THR A 51 -17.29 6.08 -6.33
N LEU A 52 -17.33 5.03 -5.51
CA LEU A 52 -18.54 4.25 -5.29
C LEU A 52 -19.40 4.95 -4.23
N VAL A 53 -20.70 5.07 -4.49
CA VAL A 53 -21.70 5.54 -3.54
C VAL A 53 -22.79 4.48 -3.44
N ALA A 54 -23.11 4.03 -2.23
CA ALA A 54 -24.20 3.11 -1.96
C ALA A 54 -25.05 3.61 -0.78
N HIS A 55 -26.37 3.50 -0.92
CA HIS A 55 -27.37 3.89 0.08
C HIS A 55 -28.39 2.75 0.27
N GLY A 56 -28.80 2.52 1.53
CA GLY A 56 -29.74 1.45 1.89
C GLY A 56 -29.78 1.24 3.41
N ASP A 57 -30.90 0.75 3.94
CA ASP A 57 -31.10 0.64 5.38
C ASP A 57 -30.21 -0.44 6.03
N GLY A 58 -29.49 -0.09 7.09
CA GLY A 58 -28.67 -1.03 7.87
C GLY A 58 -27.17 -0.87 7.64
N THR A 59 -26.42 -1.98 7.72
CA THR A 59 -24.97 -2.00 7.41
C THR A 59 -24.78 -2.33 5.94
N ILE A 60 -24.06 -1.46 5.23
CA ILE A 60 -23.60 -1.68 3.86
C ILE A 60 -22.18 -2.25 3.92
N PHE A 61 -21.94 -3.36 3.24
CA PHE A 61 -20.62 -3.98 3.10
C PHE A 61 -20.14 -3.90 1.65
N VAL A 62 -18.89 -3.48 1.44
CA VAL A 62 -18.22 -3.43 0.15
C VAL A 62 -16.88 -4.14 0.25
N ALA A 63 -16.56 -5.04 -0.69
CA ALA A 63 -15.25 -5.66 -0.79
C ALA A 63 -14.71 -5.64 -2.22
N GLN A 64 -13.39 -5.53 -2.34
CA GLN A 64 -12.66 -5.58 -3.60
C GLN A 64 -11.95 -6.93 -3.71
N ALA A 65 -12.09 -7.65 -4.82
CA ALA A 65 -11.51 -8.98 -5.00
C ALA A 65 -11.13 -9.26 -6.46
N ARG A 66 -10.18 -10.18 -6.70
CA ARG A 66 -9.97 -10.71 -8.06
C ARG A 66 -11.27 -11.36 -8.53
N THR A 67 -11.65 -11.16 -9.78
CA THR A 67 -12.98 -11.56 -10.28
C THR A 67 -13.20 -13.08 -10.15
N ALA A 68 -12.17 -13.89 -10.40
CA ALA A 68 -12.21 -15.34 -10.19
C ALA A 68 -12.35 -15.75 -8.70
N ASP A 69 -11.78 -14.97 -7.77
CA ASP A 69 -11.93 -15.21 -6.33
C ASP A 69 -13.37 -14.92 -5.87
N LEU A 70 -13.92 -13.80 -6.36
CA LEU A 70 -15.29 -13.36 -6.10
C LEU A 70 -16.31 -14.38 -6.67
N GLU A 71 -16.11 -14.83 -7.91
CA GLU A 71 -16.91 -15.88 -8.56
C GLU A 71 -16.84 -17.22 -7.82
N ALA A 72 -15.68 -17.58 -7.24
CA ALA A 72 -15.53 -18.79 -6.44
C ALA A 72 -16.20 -18.70 -5.06
N TRP A 73 -16.10 -17.54 -4.38
CA TRP A 73 -16.77 -17.30 -3.10
C TRP A 73 -18.29 -17.28 -3.24
N LEU A 74 -18.83 -16.75 -4.35
CA LEU A 74 -20.25 -16.80 -4.66
C LEU A 74 -20.68 -18.10 -5.37
N SER A 75 -19.81 -19.11 -5.49
CA SER A 75 -20.12 -20.28 -6.34
C SER A 75 -21.31 -21.12 -5.83
N ASP A 76 -21.67 -21.03 -4.55
CA ASP A 76 -22.77 -21.78 -3.91
C ASP A 76 -24.07 -20.95 -3.68
N THR A 77 -24.11 -19.70 -4.15
CA THR A 77 -25.21 -18.77 -3.87
C THR A 77 -25.58 -17.91 -5.10
N SER A 78 -26.87 -17.63 -5.32
CA SER A 78 -27.31 -16.76 -6.41
C SER A 78 -26.96 -15.27 -6.17
N TYR A 79 -26.58 -14.55 -7.23
CA TYR A 79 -26.17 -13.14 -7.14
C TYR A 79 -26.47 -12.31 -8.39
N ASN A 80 -26.59 -10.98 -8.24
CA ASN A 80 -26.68 -10.06 -9.37
C ASN A 80 -25.28 -9.66 -9.87
N ARG A 81 -25.02 -9.81 -11.17
CA ARG A 81 -23.78 -9.35 -11.81
C ARG A 81 -24.06 -8.17 -12.74
N ILE A 82 -23.36 -7.06 -12.55
CA ILE A 82 -23.50 -5.83 -13.31
C ILE A 82 -22.31 -5.70 -14.27
N THR A 83 -22.64 -5.69 -15.56
CA THR A 83 -21.69 -5.70 -16.68
C THR A 83 -21.92 -4.50 -17.60
N LEU A 84 -20.95 -4.15 -18.45
CA LEU A 84 -21.19 -3.22 -19.55
C LEU A 84 -22.01 -3.89 -20.66
N ALA A 85 -22.95 -3.13 -21.23
CA ALA A 85 -23.71 -3.53 -22.39
C ALA A 85 -22.88 -3.48 -23.68
N LYS A 86 -23.46 -3.96 -24.79
CA LYS A 86 -22.81 -4.01 -26.11
C LYS A 86 -22.52 -2.64 -26.74
N ASP A 87 -23.00 -1.55 -26.14
CA ASP A 87 -22.69 -0.17 -26.52
C ASP A 87 -21.45 0.39 -25.78
N GLY A 88 -20.87 -0.36 -24.84
CA GLY A 88 -19.73 0.04 -24.02
C GLY A 88 -20.00 1.21 -23.06
N THR A 89 -21.26 1.63 -22.87
CA THR A 89 -21.62 2.86 -22.16
C THR A 89 -22.83 2.73 -21.23
N THR A 90 -23.73 1.77 -21.45
CA THR A 90 -24.80 1.43 -20.51
C THR A 90 -24.46 0.21 -19.67
N THR A 91 -25.03 0.10 -18.47
CA THR A 91 -24.85 -1.03 -17.55
C THR A 91 -26.02 -2.00 -17.63
N THR A 92 -25.75 -3.30 -17.46
CA THR A 92 -26.76 -4.36 -17.42
C THR A 92 -26.53 -5.30 -16.25
N ALA A 93 -27.51 -5.36 -15.34
CA ALA A 93 -27.61 -6.37 -14.30
C ALA A 93 -28.18 -7.69 -14.87
N LYS A 94 -27.53 -8.80 -14.54
CA LYS A 94 -27.96 -10.18 -14.87
C LYS A 94 -27.87 -11.04 -13.61
N LEU A 95 -28.91 -11.82 -13.33
CA LEU A 95 -28.85 -12.86 -12.30
C LEU A 95 -27.87 -13.97 -12.72
N VAL A 96 -27.08 -14.44 -11.77
CA VAL A 96 -26.18 -15.59 -11.87
C VAL A 96 -26.67 -16.62 -10.86
N GLU A 97 -26.94 -17.83 -11.35
CA GLU A 97 -27.34 -18.99 -10.56
C GLU A 97 -26.10 -19.67 -9.94
N PRO A 98 -26.23 -20.34 -8.77
CA PRO A 98 -25.13 -21.09 -8.17
C PRO A 98 -24.61 -22.21 -9.08
N THR A 99 -23.32 -22.49 -9.00
CA THR A 99 -22.61 -23.49 -9.82
C THR A 99 -22.10 -24.68 -8.98
N ALA A 100 -21.73 -24.42 -7.72
CA ALA A 100 -21.57 -25.43 -6.70
C ALA A 100 -22.94 -25.87 -6.15
N LYS A 101 -23.03 -27.09 -5.61
CA LYS A 101 -24.22 -27.59 -4.93
C LYS A 101 -24.01 -27.53 -3.43
N SER A 102 -24.90 -26.85 -2.72
CA SER A 102 -25.04 -27.04 -1.27
C SER A 102 -25.67 -28.41 -0.97
N GLU A 103 -25.34 -28.99 0.19
CA GLU A 103 -25.82 -30.33 0.58
C GLU A 103 -27.36 -30.39 0.70
N ASP A 104 -27.97 -29.27 1.09
CA ASP A 104 -29.41 -29.09 1.29
C ASP A 104 -30.17 -28.60 0.04
N GLY A 105 -29.47 -28.24 -1.05
CA GLY A 105 -30.07 -27.69 -2.27
C GLY A 105 -30.71 -26.30 -2.11
N LYS A 106 -30.20 -25.48 -1.17
CA LYS A 106 -30.61 -24.08 -0.92
C LYS A 106 -29.39 -23.15 -0.99
N ASP A 107 -29.58 -21.88 -1.30
CA ASP A 107 -28.52 -20.86 -1.20
C ASP A 107 -27.91 -20.81 0.20
N VAL A 108 -26.59 -20.78 0.29
CA VAL A 108 -25.85 -20.78 1.57
C VAL A 108 -25.57 -19.34 1.98
N GLN A 109 -26.45 -18.77 2.80
CA GLN A 109 -26.26 -17.42 3.33
C GLN A 109 -24.98 -17.32 4.19
N ARG A 110 -23.96 -16.64 3.65
CA ARG A 110 -22.65 -16.40 4.29
C ARG A 110 -22.44 -14.90 4.51
N ASP A 111 -22.05 -14.52 5.72
CA ASP A 111 -21.60 -13.15 5.98
C ASP A 111 -20.25 -12.93 5.24
N PRO A 112 -20.12 -11.92 4.35
CA PRO A 112 -18.85 -11.62 3.68
C PRO A 112 -17.85 -10.89 4.60
N ALA A 113 -18.26 -10.39 5.77
CA ALA A 113 -17.37 -9.68 6.68
C ALA A 113 -16.29 -10.59 7.26
N GLY A 114 -15.05 -10.09 7.33
CA GLY A 114 -13.93 -10.81 7.94
C GLY A 114 -13.34 -11.95 7.11
N SER A 115 -13.71 -12.09 5.82
CA SER A 115 -12.99 -13.00 4.92
C SER A 115 -11.58 -12.48 4.61
N ASP A 116 -10.62 -13.40 4.58
CA ASP A 116 -9.25 -13.12 4.15
C ASP A 116 -9.13 -12.94 2.63
N LEU A 117 -10.08 -13.45 1.85
CA LEU A 117 -10.05 -13.50 0.39
C LEU A 117 -10.06 -12.10 -0.26
N TRP A 118 -10.62 -11.10 0.43
CA TRP A 118 -10.73 -9.74 -0.06
C TRP A 118 -9.37 -9.04 -0.14
N LEU A 119 -9.15 -8.26 -1.20
CA LEU A 119 -8.00 -7.37 -1.31
C LEU A 119 -8.15 -6.20 -0.33
N ASP A 120 -9.35 -5.62 -0.29
CA ASP A 120 -9.77 -4.60 0.66
C ASP A 120 -11.27 -4.74 0.97
N SER A 121 -11.74 -4.24 2.12
CA SER A 121 -13.15 -4.32 2.53
C SER A 121 -13.58 -3.25 3.53
N PHE A 122 -14.74 -2.63 3.28
CA PHE A 122 -15.31 -1.53 4.04
C PHE A 122 -16.73 -1.85 4.51
N ALA A 123 -17.11 -1.32 5.67
CA ALA A 123 -18.47 -1.41 6.19
C ALA A 123 -18.88 -0.10 6.89
N ASP A 124 -20.03 0.44 6.54
CA ASP A 124 -20.62 1.63 7.19
C ASP A 124 -22.15 1.53 7.21
N LYS A 125 -22.83 2.44 7.93
CA LYS A 125 -24.28 2.39 8.19
C LYS A 125 -25.05 3.40 7.36
N ASN A 126 -26.11 2.91 6.71
CA ASN A 126 -27.07 3.66 5.87
C ASN A 126 -26.50 4.28 4.58
N SER A 127 -25.22 4.62 4.55
CA SER A 127 -24.53 5.21 3.42
C SER A 127 -23.05 4.82 3.44
N LEU A 128 -22.52 4.32 2.32
CA LEU A 128 -21.09 4.07 2.13
C LEU A 128 -20.60 4.88 0.93
N VAL A 129 -19.48 5.59 1.10
CA VAL A 129 -18.81 6.35 0.02
C VAL A 129 -17.33 6.01 0.05
N ASP A 130 -16.87 5.26 -0.95
CA ASP A 130 -15.47 4.83 -1.08
C ASP A 130 -14.82 5.43 -2.33
N ARG A 131 -13.50 5.65 -2.28
CA ARG A 131 -12.67 6.08 -3.41
C ARG A 131 -11.63 5.02 -3.69
N MET A 132 -11.82 4.35 -4.82
CA MET A 132 -11.05 3.19 -5.25
C MET A 132 -10.35 3.47 -6.58
N GLN A 133 -9.26 2.74 -6.85
CA GLN A 133 -8.61 2.73 -8.15
C GLN A 133 -8.48 1.27 -8.61
N VAL A 134 -9.57 0.74 -9.15
CA VAL A 134 -9.70 -0.70 -9.40
C VAL A 134 -8.87 -1.12 -10.63
N PRO A 135 -7.88 -2.03 -10.47
CA PRO A 135 -7.08 -2.54 -11.57
C PRO A 135 -7.87 -3.54 -12.42
N GLU A 136 -7.29 -3.96 -13.54
CA GLU A 136 -7.93 -4.94 -14.41
C GLU A 136 -8.08 -6.31 -13.72
N GLY A 137 -9.22 -6.96 -13.94
CA GLY A 137 -9.50 -8.27 -13.34
C GLY A 137 -9.93 -8.21 -11.87
N VAL A 138 -9.89 -7.06 -11.20
CA VAL A 138 -10.51 -6.86 -9.88
C VAL A 138 -11.93 -6.33 -10.05
N SER A 139 -12.88 -6.90 -9.32
CA SER A 139 -14.30 -6.54 -9.30
C SER A 139 -14.75 -6.27 -7.86
N VAL A 140 -15.90 -5.60 -7.70
CA VAL A 140 -16.41 -5.17 -6.40
C VAL A 140 -17.65 -5.97 -6.01
N LEU A 141 -17.63 -6.54 -4.81
CA LEU A 141 -18.79 -7.11 -4.13
C LEU A 141 -19.49 -6.03 -3.30
N LEU A 142 -20.81 -5.97 -3.39
CA LEU A 142 -21.70 -5.16 -2.56
C LEU A 142 -22.72 -6.09 -1.89
N ALA A 143 -22.85 -5.95 -0.57
CA ALA A 143 -23.67 -6.82 0.28
C ALA A 143 -24.12 -6.09 1.55
N SER A 144 -24.76 -6.82 2.46
CA SER A 144 -25.10 -6.40 3.82
C SER A 144 -24.53 -7.40 4.85
N ASP A 145 -25.33 -8.39 5.29
CA ASP A 145 -24.94 -9.51 6.19
C ASP A 145 -24.97 -10.88 5.48
N GLY A 146 -25.14 -10.87 4.15
CA GLY A 146 -25.35 -12.07 3.34
C GLY A 146 -26.75 -12.69 3.44
N LYS A 147 -27.72 -12.01 4.10
CA LYS A 147 -29.10 -12.47 4.29
C LYS A 147 -30.12 -11.45 3.83
N ALA A 148 -29.94 -10.20 4.23
CA ALA A 148 -30.72 -9.07 3.73
C ALA A 148 -30.32 -8.73 2.29
N GLU A 149 -31.23 -8.06 1.58
CA GLU A 149 -30.99 -7.66 0.19
C GLU A 149 -29.79 -6.70 0.09
N ALA A 150 -28.99 -6.83 -0.97
CA ALA A 150 -27.93 -5.88 -1.26
C ALA A 150 -28.53 -4.48 -1.56
N PRO A 151 -27.86 -3.39 -1.15
CA PRO A 151 -28.33 -2.02 -1.42
C PRO A 151 -28.67 -1.79 -2.90
N SER A 152 -29.81 -1.14 -3.14
CA SER A 152 -30.40 -0.95 -4.47
C SER A 152 -30.25 0.47 -5.02
N ASP A 153 -29.92 1.44 -4.18
CA ASP A 153 -29.47 2.78 -4.59
C ASP A 153 -27.94 2.80 -4.59
N VAL A 154 -27.36 2.61 -5.78
CA VAL A 154 -25.92 2.45 -5.99
C VAL A 154 -25.50 3.22 -7.22
N ALA A 155 -24.47 4.04 -7.10
CA ALA A 155 -23.93 4.84 -8.19
C ALA A 155 -22.39 4.84 -8.17
N VAL A 156 -21.78 4.66 -9.34
CA VAL A 156 -20.33 4.86 -9.53
C VAL A 156 -20.11 6.19 -10.23
N LYS A 157 -19.10 6.93 -9.76
CA LYS A 157 -18.73 8.25 -10.28
C LYS A 157 -17.27 8.27 -10.71
N TRP A 158 -16.99 8.92 -11.84
CA TRP A 158 -15.63 9.09 -12.38
C TRP A 158 -15.37 10.56 -12.66
N PRO A 159 -14.20 11.11 -12.29
CA PRO A 159 -13.86 12.49 -12.61
C PRO A 159 -13.67 12.67 -14.12
N LEU A 160 -14.24 13.72 -14.67
CA LEU A 160 -14.00 14.17 -16.05
C LEU A 160 -12.80 15.12 -16.09
N ASP A 161 -11.98 14.97 -17.13
CA ASP A 161 -10.98 15.98 -17.44
C ASP A 161 -11.69 17.29 -17.82
N THR A 162 -11.53 18.28 -16.95
CA THR A 162 -12.07 19.64 -17.10
C THR A 162 -10.97 20.67 -17.37
N ALA A 163 -9.78 20.21 -17.79
CA ALA A 163 -8.70 21.07 -18.22
C ALA A 163 -9.12 21.98 -19.37
N THR A 164 -8.94 23.29 -19.18
CA THR A 164 -9.24 24.31 -20.21
C THR A 164 -7.93 24.96 -20.69
N PRO A 165 -7.05 24.24 -21.43
CA PRO A 165 -5.68 24.69 -21.73
C PRO A 165 -5.59 25.98 -22.56
N TRP A 166 -6.69 26.37 -23.21
CA TRP A 166 -6.80 27.64 -23.95
C TRP A 166 -7.23 28.84 -23.08
N ALA A 167 -7.81 28.61 -21.90
CA ALA A 167 -8.40 29.68 -21.09
C ALA A 167 -7.36 30.71 -20.62
N GLY A 168 -6.22 30.25 -20.08
CA GLY A 168 -5.10 31.12 -19.71
C GLY A 168 -4.50 31.87 -20.90
N PRO A 169 -4.07 31.20 -21.98
CA PRO A 169 -3.54 31.86 -23.18
C PRO A 169 -4.47 32.93 -23.74
N LEU A 170 -5.78 32.69 -23.79
CA LEU A 170 -6.77 33.67 -24.23
C LEU A 170 -6.91 34.85 -23.25
N MET A 171 -6.94 34.60 -21.94
CA MET A 171 -6.96 35.68 -20.93
C MET A 171 -5.67 36.51 -20.94
N VAL A 172 -4.50 35.88 -21.07
CA VAL A 172 -3.18 36.54 -21.13
C VAL A 172 -3.05 37.35 -22.41
N ALA A 173 -3.36 36.78 -23.58
CA ALA A 173 -3.36 37.50 -24.85
C ALA A 173 -4.33 38.68 -24.82
N GLY A 174 -5.54 38.49 -24.29
CA GLY A 174 -6.51 39.56 -24.11
C GLY A 174 -6.01 40.68 -23.18
N GLY A 175 -5.32 40.34 -22.09
CA GLY A 175 -4.65 41.30 -21.20
C GLY A 175 -3.54 42.09 -21.89
N ILE A 176 -2.72 41.44 -22.72
CA ILE A 176 -1.69 42.10 -23.55
C ILE A 176 -2.33 43.05 -24.56
N PHE A 177 -3.41 42.64 -25.25
CA PHE A 177 -4.15 43.54 -26.15
C PHE A 177 -4.82 44.71 -25.42
N LEU A 178 -5.25 44.54 -24.18
CA LEU A 178 -5.78 45.63 -23.34
C LEU A 178 -4.68 46.65 -23.00
N LEU A 179 -3.52 46.18 -22.56
CA LEU A 179 -2.35 47.03 -22.26
C LEU A 179 -1.86 47.78 -23.51
N LEU A 180 -1.72 47.10 -24.65
CA LEU A 180 -1.34 47.74 -25.92
C LEU A 180 -2.36 48.80 -26.35
N GLY A 181 -3.66 48.52 -26.24
CA GLY A 181 -4.72 49.49 -26.50
C GLY A 181 -4.65 50.71 -25.59
N LEU A 182 -4.36 50.52 -24.30
CA LEU A 182 -4.20 51.60 -23.33
C LEU A 182 -2.95 52.46 -23.61
N VAL A 183 -1.82 51.84 -23.94
CA VAL A 183 -0.60 52.54 -24.34
C VAL A 183 -0.83 53.38 -25.60
N LEU A 184 -1.48 52.81 -26.64
CA LEU A 184 -1.83 53.54 -27.85
C LEU A 184 -2.82 54.69 -27.59
N TYR A 185 -3.79 54.51 -26.69
CA TYR A 185 -4.72 55.57 -26.27
C TYR A 185 -4.00 56.73 -25.57
N VAL A 186 -3.08 56.44 -24.64
CA VAL A 186 -2.25 57.45 -23.96
C VAL A 186 -1.33 58.16 -24.97
N LEU A 187 -0.75 57.44 -25.92
CA LEU A 187 0.06 58.03 -27.00
C LEU A 187 -0.78 58.91 -27.93
N ALA A 188 -2.01 58.51 -28.28
CA ALA A 188 -2.93 59.30 -29.10
C ALA A 188 -3.33 60.61 -28.39
N ILE A 189 -3.62 60.58 -27.08
CA ILE A 189 -3.85 61.80 -26.29
C ILE A 189 -2.60 62.68 -26.27
N ARG A 190 -1.41 62.10 -26.08
CA ARG A 190 -0.13 62.83 -26.07
C ARG A 190 0.20 63.45 -27.43
N HIS A 191 -0.16 62.79 -28.53
CA HIS A 191 -0.03 63.30 -29.89
C HIS A 191 -1.04 64.43 -30.16
N SER A 192 -2.32 64.24 -29.81
CA SER A 192 -3.39 65.25 -29.92
C SER A 192 -3.09 66.53 -29.13
N ARG A 193 -2.48 66.40 -27.94
CA ARG A 193 -1.99 67.55 -27.15
C ARG A 193 -0.77 68.24 -27.77
N ARG A 194 0.11 67.51 -28.48
CA ARG A 194 1.25 68.08 -29.22
C ARG A 194 0.85 68.74 -30.55
N GLY A 195 -0.26 68.32 -31.17
CA GLY A 195 -0.76 68.89 -32.42
C GLY A 195 -1.42 70.27 -32.31
N ARG A 196 -1.63 70.82 -31.12
CA ARG A 196 -2.23 72.15 -30.90
C ARG A 196 -1.15 73.21 -30.62
N GLY A 197 -0.40 73.56 -31.66
CA GLY A 197 0.49 74.73 -31.65
C GLY A 197 -0.26 76.09 -31.68
N PRO A 198 0.41 77.22 -31.40
CA PRO A 198 -0.26 78.51 -31.22
C PRO A 198 -0.71 79.14 -32.55
N ARG A 199 -1.99 79.51 -32.65
CA ARG A 199 -2.50 80.36 -33.75
C ARG A 199 -2.16 81.83 -33.46
N ARG A 200 -1.39 82.48 -34.35
CA ARG A 200 -1.13 83.94 -34.32
C ARG A 200 -2.16 84.72 -35.17
N LYS A 201 -2.22 86.04 -34.95
CA LYS A 201 -3.17 86.99 -35.54
C LYS A 201 -2.91 87.25 -37.03
N ALA A 202 -3.92 87.76 -37.75
CA ALA A 202 -3.83 88.29 -39.11
C ALA A 202 -3.66 89.84 -39.13
N PRO A 203 -3.13 90.44 -40.22
CA PRO A 203 -2.85 91.89 -40.33
C PRO A 203 -4.02 92.74 -40.91
N PRO A 204 -3.96 94.09 -40.82
CA PRO A 204 -5.06 95.00 -41.18
C PRO A 204 -4.91 95.76 -42.53
N PRO A 205 -6.00 96.32 -43.09
CA PRO A 205 -6.00 97.29 -44.20
C PRO A 205 -6.22 98.78 -43.74
N LEU A 206 -6.30 99.71 -44.71
CA LEU A 206 -6.07 101.17 -44.59
C LEU A 206 -7.34 102.07 -44.69
N PRO A 207 -7.28 103.42 -44.44
CA PRO A 207 -8.33 104.12 -43.66
C PRO A 207 -9.00 105.39 -44.27
N VAL A 208 -9.81 106.06 -43.41
CA VAL A 208 -10.31 107.48 -43.40
C VAL A 208 -11.51 107.87 -44.28
N THR A 209 -12.60 108.23 -43.58
CA THR A 209 -13.29 109.55 -43.68
C THR A 209 -13.89 109.93 -42.31
N GLU A 210 -13.50 111.07 -41.74
CA GLU A 210 -14.07 111.72 -40.53
C GLU A 210 -14.43 113.17 -40.88
N PRO A 211 -15.42 113.83 -40.23
CA PRO A 211 -15.30 114.46 -38.90
C PRO A 211 -16.54 114.23 -37.96
N ILE A 212 -16.63 114.63 -36.67
CA ILE A 212 -15.75 115.34 -35.72
C ILE A 212 -16.07 114.91 -34.26
N ASP A 213 -15.14 115.11 -33.31
CA ASP A 213 -15.22 114.74 -31.87
C ASP A 213 -16.20 115.52 -30.97
N VAL A 214 -16.57 114.88 -29.84
CA VAL A 214 -16.43 115.44 -28.46
C VAL A 214 -16.03 114.32 -27.46
N ALA A 215 -15.17 114.61 -26.48
CA ALA A 215 -14.59 113.71 -25.45
C ALA A 215 -15.61 113.16 -24.41
N ASP A 216 -15.33 112.31 -23.40
CA ASP A 216 -14.12 111.92 -22.60
C ASP A 216 -14.49 110.65 -21.74
N ARG A 217 -13.72 109.92 -20.87
CA ARG A 217 -12.33 109.96 -20.33
C ARG A 217 -11.93 108.61 -19.67
N ALA A 218 -10.65 108.19 -19.76
CA ALA A 218 -9.86 107.27 -18.87
C ALA A 218 -10.32 105.79 -18.61
N ALA A 219 -9.45 104.84 -18.17
CA ALA A 219 -7.99 104.60 -18.27
C ALA A 219 -7.62 103.21 -17.63
N ILE A 220 -6.44 102.61 -17.96
CA ILE A 220 -5.48 101.87 -17.06
C ILE A 220 -4.46 100.99 -17.86
N ASP A 221 -3.21 100.96 -17.35
CA ASP A 221 -1.96 100.26 -17.76
C ASP A 221 -1.86 98.76 -17.34
N SER A 222 -0.84 97.92 -17.65
CA SER A 222 0.14 97.76 -18.78
C SER A 222 0.95 96.43 -18.62
N ALA A 223 1.86 96.10 -19.57
CA ALA A 223 2.76 94.90 -19.58
C ALA A 223 4.25 95.28 -19.25
N PRO A 224 5.39 94.61 -19.64
CA PRO A 224 5.74 93.51 -20.59
C PRO A 224 6.34 92.25 -19.87
N GLU A 225 7.18 91.30 -20.37
CA GLU A 225 7.83 90.99 -21.69
C GLU A 225 7.79 89.44 -21.99
N GLY A 226 8.76 88.60 -22.42
CA GLY A 226 10.22 88.59 -22.74
C GLY A 226 11.02 87.58 -21.87
N ALA A 227 12.06 86.82 -22.27
CA ALA A 227 12.71 86.37 -23.53
C ALA A 227 13.46 85.03 -23.21
N ALA A 228 13.85 84.04 -24.06
CA ALA A 228 14.20 83.88 -25.49
C ALA A 228 15.68 84.23 -25.84
N ALA A 229 16.51 83.41 -26.54
CA ALA A 229 16.44 82.01 -27.07
C ALA A 229 17.91 81.46 -27.36
N PRO A 230 18.16 80.35 -28.11
CA PRO A 230 19.45 79.59 -28.11
C PRO A 230 20.25 79.59 -29.44
N ASP A 231 21.36 78.80 -29.52
CA ASP A 231 21.95 78.09 -30.69
C ASP A 231 23.30 77.38 -30.29
N ALA A 232 23.93 76.42 -30.97
CA ALA A 232 23.59 75.52 -32.10
C ALA A 232 24.54 74.25 -32.14
N VAL A 233 24.34 73.38 -33.15
CA VAL A 233 25.04 72.11 -33.55
C VAL A 233 26.43 72.34 -34.24
N PRO A 234 27.24 71.36 -34.78
CA PRO A 234 27.04 69.89 -35.02
C PRO A 234 28.27 68.93 -34.77
N ALA A 235 28.08 67.64 -35.11
CA ALA A 235 28.96 66.78 -35.97
C ALA A 235 29.75 65.57 -35.37
N THR A 236 29.67 64.42 -36.10
CA THR A 236 30.75 63.42 -36.44
C THR A 236 31.57 62.70 -35.34
N ASP A 237 32.01 61.44 -35.43
CA ASP A 237 31.64 60.27 -36.28
C ASP A 237 32.25 58.95 -35.70
N ALA A 238 32.00 57.80 -36.34
CA ALA A 238 32.83 56.57 -36.42
C ALA A 238 33.29 55.78 -35.15
N THR A 239 32.66 54.60 -34.98
CA THR A 239 33.27 53.23 -34.99
C THR A 239 34.43 52.79 -34.05
N GLY A 240 34.12 51.81 -33.17
CA GLY A 240 35.05 50.76 -32.66
C GLY A 240 35.96 51.12 -31.46
N SER A 241 36.62 50.19 -30.75
CA SER A 241 36.38 48.73 -30.55
C SER A 241 37.30 48.17 -29.45
N ARG A 242 36.72 47.43 -28.47
CA ARG A 242 37.33 46.28 -27.73
C ARG A 242 38.67 46.45 -26.92
N THR A 243 38.52 46.57 -25.59
CA THR A 243 39.25 45.79 -24.54
C THR A 243 40.72 46.10 -24.13
N GLN A 244 40.87 46.62 -22.88
CA GLN A 244 41.93 46.39 -21.84
C GLN A 244 43.44 46.63 -22.16
N PRO A 245 44.36 46.76 -21.15
CA PRO A 245 44.26 46.39 -19.73
C PRO A 245 44.64 47.47 -18.67
N GLU A 246 44.67 47.00 -17.42
CA GLU A 246 45.23 47.53 -16.15
C GLU A 246 46.72 47.99 -16.17
N PRO A 247 47.29 48.59 -15.09
CA PRO A 247 46.71 49.56 -14.12
C PRO A 247 47.74 50.64 -13.63
N ASP A 248 47.37 51.37 -12.56
CA ASP A 248 48.24 51.96 -11.51
C ASP A 248 49.07 53.27 -11.73
N PRO A 249 49.45 54.01 -10.64
CA PRO A 249 49.34 55.48 -10.67
C PRO A 249 50.47 56.35 -10.04
N ALA A 250 50.54 57.62 -10.45
CA ALA A 250 51.07 58.79 -9.72
C ALA A 250 50.53 60.08 -10.41
N ALA A 251 50.14 61.20 -9.80
CA ALA A 251 50.54 61.96 -8.60
C ALA A 251 51.61 63.06 -8.88
N GLY A 252 51.28 64.32 -8.54
CA GLY A 252 51.98 65.57 -8.92
C GLY A 252 51.22 66.31 -10.03
N GLN A 253 50.50 67.43 -9.85
CA GLN A 253 50.72 68.70 -9.12
C GLN A 253 51.92 69.53 -9.62
N ASP A 254 51.66 70.71 -10.22
CA ASP A 254 51.91 71.99 -9.54
C ASP A 254 51.27 73.24 -10.24
N GLY A 255 51.17 74.37 -9.53
CA GLY A 255 50.82 75.73 -10.04
C GLY A 255 49.33 75.99 -10.44
N ALA A 256 48.43 76.56 -9.63
CA ALA A 256 48.40 77.87 -8.92
C ALA A 256 48.20 79.09 -9.89
N VAL A 257 47.41 80.15 -9.62
CA VAL A 257 47.26 81.01 -8.42
C VAL A 257 45.96 81.90 -8.48
N ARG A 258 45.30 82.24 -7.33
CA ARG A 258 44.31 83.35 -7.08
C ARG A 258 42.89 83.29 -7.73
N GLU A 259 41.80 83.90 -7.19
CA GLU A 259 41.45 84.44 -5.83
C GLU A 259 39.91 84.64 -5.64
N ARG A 260 39.39 84.46 -4.41
CA ARG A 260 38.14 85.05 -3.80
C ARG A 260 36.76 84.71 -4.43
N ARG A 261 35.60 84.90 -3.76
CA ARG A 261 35.13 84.78 -2.34
C ARG A 261 33.58 84.90 -2.33
N ALA A 262 32.89 84.29 -1.34
CA ALA A 262 31.46 84.46 -0.98
C ALA A 262 30.43 83.85 -2.00
N THR A 263 29.58 82.85 -1.72
CA THR A 263 28.63 82.50 -0.62
C THR A 263 27.20 83.03 -0.77
N MET A 264 26.27 82.15 -1.18
CA MET A 264 24.94 81.84 -0.57
C MET A 264 23.91 82.97 -0.33
N PRO A 265 22.60 82.75 -0.61
CA PRO A 265 21.81 81.94 0.33
C PRO A 265 20.63 81.07 -0.19
N LYS A 266 20.19 80.20 0.73
CA LYS A 266 18.89 79.47 0.85
C LYS A 266 17.66 80.43 0.68
N ARG A 267 16.37 80.00 0.56
CA ARG A 267 15.65 78.98 1.36
C ARG A 267 14.15 78.82 0.95
N ARG A 268 13.56 77.59 1.07
CA ARG A 268 12.11 77.26 1.33
C ARG A 268 11.03 77.68 0.28
N ARG A 269 9.81 77.11 0.22
CA ARG A 269 9.22 75.76 0.48
C ARG A 269 7.72 75.77 0.04
N ALA A 270 7.08 74.58 -0.02
CA ALA A 270 5.61 74.34 -0.13
C ALA A 270 4.98 74.53 -1.55
N LEU A 271 3.87 73.88 -1.95
CA LEU A 271 3.01 72.85 -1.30
C LEU A 271 2.29 71.93 -2.34
N LEU A 272 1.92 70.71 -1.90
CA LEU A 272 0.79 69.83 -2.32
C LEU A 272 0.21 69.83 -3.76
N LEU A 273 0.14 68.64 -4.40
CA LEU A 273 -1.07 67.79 -4.43
C LEU A 273 -0.81 66.40 -5.08
N ILE A 274 -1.74 65.44 -4.90
CA ILE A 274 -1.69 64.04 -5.40
C ILE A 274 -2.80 63.83 -6.46
N PRO A 275 -2.78 62.74 -7.26
CA PRO A 275 -3.48 61.52 -6.83
C PRO A 275 -2.74 60.20 -7.16
N ALA A 276 -3.08 59.12 -6.45
CA ALA A 276 -2.46 57.81 -6.60
C ALA A 276 -3.38 56.80 -7.32
N VAL A 277 -2.88 56.21 -8.41
CA VAL A 277 -3.38 54.94 -8.99
C VAL A 277 -2.15 54.20 -9.52
N GLY A 278 -1.79 53.05 -8.94
CA GLY A 278 -0.57 52.34 -9.35
C GLY A 278 -0.20 51.05 -8.59
N VAL A 279 -1.06 50.51 -7.72
CA VAL A 279 -0.74 49.33 -6.88
C VAL A 279 -1.91 48.33 -6.83
N THR A 280 -2.59 48.13 -7.97
CA THR A 280 -3.80 47.27 -8.07
C THR A 280 -3.74 46.29 -9.25
N ALA A 281 -2.53 45.83 -9.61
CA ALA A 281 -2.30 44.85 -10.68
C ALA A 281 -1.42 43.65 -10.27
N ALA A 282 -1.02 43.54 -9.00
CA ALA A 282 -0.04 42.56 -8.51
C ALA A 282 -0.55 41.68 -7.34
N LEU A 283 -1.86 41.68 -7.06
CA LEU A 283 -2.49 40.90 -5.97
C LEU A 283 -3.61 39.97 -6.46
N LEU A 284 -3.56 39.60 -7.75
CA LEU A 284 -4.47 38.61 -8.36
C LEU A 284 -3.70 37.43 -8.99
N SER A 285 -2.41 37.29 -8.70
CA SER A 285 -1.63 36.06 -8.93
C SER A 285 -1.97 34.99 -7.87
N GLY A 286 -3.27 34.67 -7.74
CA GLY A 286 -3.72 33.46 -7.07
C GLY A 286 -3.42 32.28 -7.99
N CYS A 287 -2.24 31.67 -7.82
CA CYS A 287 -1.75 30.59 -8.66
C CYS A 287 -2.67 29.35 -8.58
N THR A 288 -3.61 29.24 -9.51
CA THR A 288 -4.29 27.98 -9.82
C THR A 288 -3.58 27.34 -11.02
N PRO A 289 -2.88 26.20 -10.85
CA PRO A 289 -2.00 25.64 -11.88
C PRO A 289 -2.70 25.36 -13.23
N ASP A 290 -3.98 24.99 -13.19
CA ASP A 290 -4.80 24.56 -14.34
C ASP A 290 -4.96 25.60 -15.46
N ILE A 291 -4.57 26.85 -15.23
CA ILE A 291 -4.82 27.95 -16.16
C ILE A 291 -3.84 27.91 -17.36
N TRP A 292 -2.62 27.41 -17.19
CA TRP A 292 -1.57 27.50 -18.21
C TRP A 292 -1.44 26.20 -19.03
N PRO A 293 -1.24 26.26 -20.37
CA PRO A 293 -0.85 25.11 -21.16
C PRO A 293 0.59 24.74 -20.81
N HIS A 294 0.73 23.89 -19.81
CA HIS A 294 1.92 23.08 -19.66
C HIS A 294 2.00 22.14 -20.88
N PRO A 295 3.20 21.82 -21.41
CA PRO A 295 3.33 20.60 -22.22
C PRO A 295 2.79 19.45 -21.37
N ALA A 296 2.03 18.54 -21.97
CA ALA A 296 1.23 17.56 -21.23
C ALA A 296 2.08 16.50 -20.51
N ALA A 297 2.71 16.89 -19.41
CA ALA A 297 2.63 16.13 -18.18
C ALA A 297 1.16 16.14 -17.72
N SER A 298 0.35 15.33 -18.42
CA SER A 298 -0.58 14.50 -17.67
C SER A 298 0.23 13.83 -16.54
N PRO A 299 -0.37 13.51 -15.39
CA PRO A 299 -0.10 12.18 -14.85
C PRO A 299 -0.56 11.17 -15.92
N THR A 300 0.30 10.94 -16.92
CA THR A 300 0.56 9.55 -17.33
C THR A 300 0.83 8.88 -15.99
N PRO A 301 -0.06 8.02 -15.47
CA PRO A 301 0.30 7.26 -14.28
C PRO A 301 1.63 6.60 -14.64
N THR A 302 2.69 6.93 -13.90
CA THR A 302 4.00 6.26 -14.05
C THR A 302 3.63 4.79 -14.13
N PRO A 303 3.90 4.10 -15.25
CA PRO A 303 3.29 2.81 -15.46
C PRO A 303 3.80 1.90 -14.34
N THR A 304 2.94 1.68 -13.34
CA THR A 304 2.99 0.51 -12.47
C THR A 304 3.09 -0.61 -13.45
N GLU A 305 4.30 -1.18 -13.57
CA GLU A 305 4.63 -2.00 -14.72
C GLU A 305 3.56 -3.07 -14.80
N THR A 306 2.75 -3.03 -15.86
CA THR A 306 1.91 -4.16 -16.24
C THR A 306 2.87 -5.15 -16.86
N GLN A 307 3.76 -5.68 -15.99
CA GLN A 307 4.71 -6.73 -16.31
C GLN A 307 3.85 -7.82 -16.92
N ALA A 308 4.13 -8.13 -18.18
CA ALA A 308 3.24 -8.95 -18.98
C ALA A 308 3.16 -10.33 -18.32
N VAL A 309 2.06 -10.58 -17.61
CA VAL A 309 1.73 -11.91 -17.10
C VAL A 309 1.68 -12.80 -18.33
N GLU A 310 2.67 -13.69 -18.46
CA GLU A 310 2.76 -14.55 -19.64
C GLU A 310 1.47 -15.36 -19.75
N ALA A 311 0.97 -15.55 -20.98
CA ALA A 311 -0.34 -16.17 -21.20
C ALA A 311 -0.34 -17.64 -20.72
N GLY A 312 -0.82 -17.86 -19.49
CA GLY A 312 -0.76 -19.15 -18.78
C GLY A 312 -0.06 -19.10 -17.41
N GLN A 313 0.53 -17.97 -17.00
CA GLN A 313 1.03 -17.80 -15.63
C GLN A 313 -0.12 -17.49 -14.67
N GLN A 314 -0.22 -18.31 -13.61
CA GLN A 314 -1.20 -18.19 -12.54
C GLN A 314 -0.87 -17.00 -11.63
N ALA A 315 -1.88 -16.35 -11.06
CA ALA A 315 -1.67 -15.17 -10.23
C ALA A 315 -1.32 -15.54 -8.77
N PRO A 316 -0.49 -14.74 -8.08
CA PRO A 316 -0.24 -14.89 -6.63
C PRO A 316 -1.53 -14.98 -5.81
N ALA A 317 -1.61 -15.97 -4.93
CA ALA A 317 -2.78 -16.24 -4.09
C ALA A 317 -3.15 -15.10 -3.11
N VAL A 318 -2.16 -14.31 -2.69
CA VAL A 318 -2.29 -13.23 -1.69
C VAL A 318 -1.33 -12.08 -2.04
N THR A 319 -1.80 -10.83 -1.90
CA THR A 319 -0.98 -9.62 -2.10
C THR A 319 -0.28 -9.17 -0.82
N GLU A 320 0.74 -8.29 -0.89
CA GLU A 320 1.48 -7.81 0.29
C GLU A 320 0.58 -7.13 1.34
N ALA A 321 -0.33 -6.25 0.90
CA ALA A 321 -1.28 -5.57 1.79
C ALA A 321 -2.28 -6.55 2.44
N GLN A 322 -2.80 -7.49 1.64
CA GLN A 322 -3.69 -8.55 2.11
C GLN A 322 -2.99 -9.48 3.11
N ALA A 323 -1.73 -9.85 2.86
CA ALA A 323 -0.94 -10.67 3.76
C ALA A 323 -0.69 -10.01 5.12
N ALA A 324 -0.42 -8.69 5.13
CA ALA A 324 -0.29 -7.92 6.36
C ALA A 324 -1.62 -7.89 7.16
N ARG A 325 -2.75 -7.64 6.49
CA ARG A 325 -4.10 -7.66 7.10
C ARG A 325 -4.47 -9.04 7.67
N ILE A 326 -4.13 -10.11 6.96
CA ILE A 326 -4.32 -11.50 7.42
C ILE A 326 -3.47 -11.77 8.67
N LEU A 327 -2.19 -11.40 8.64
CA LEU A 327 -1.26 -11.57 9.76
C LEU A 327 -1.71 -10.78 11.01
N GLU A 328 -2.18 -9.55 10.85
CA GLU A 328 -2.75 -8.74 11.93
C GLU A 328 -4.00 -9.40 12.54
N SER A 329 -4.92 -9.87 11.69
CA SER A 329 -6.13 -10.59 12.13
C SER A 329 -5.79 -11.89 12.87
N ILE A 330 -4.81 -12.67 12.39
CA ILE A 330 -4.30 -13.87 13.05
C ILE A 330 -3.67 -13.51 14.40
N SER A 331 -2.74 -12.56 14.43
CA SER A 331 -2.06 -12.08 15.64
C SER A 331 -3.05 -11.65 16.72
N GLY A 332 -4.01 -10.78 16.39
CA GLY A 332 -5.03 -10.32 17.33
C GLY A 332 -5.95 -11.44 17.82
N THR A 333 -6.37 -12.34 16.93
CA THR A 333 -7.20 -13.51 17.28
C THR A 333 -6.48 -14.44 18.25
N LEU A 334 -5.19 -14.69 18.01
CA LEU A 334 -4.35 -15.55 18.85
C LEU A 334 -3.95 -14.90 20.17
N ALA A 335 -3.66 -13.60 20.20
CA ALA A 335 -3.41 -12.87 21.45
C ALA A 335 -4.62 -12.92 22.39
N ASP A 336 -5.84 -12.79 21.85
CA ASP A 336 -7.07 -13.02 22.61
C ASP A 336 -7.27 -14.49 23.01
N ALA A 337 -6.94 -15.45 22.15
CA ALA A 337 -7.06 -16.88 22.47
C ALA A 337 -6.09 -17.29 23.59
N ASP A 338 -4.82 -16.88 23.49
CA ASP A 338 -3.76 -17.10 24.48
C ASP A 338 -4.13 -16.45 25.84
N LYS A 339 -4.68 -15.23 25.82
CA LYS A 339 -5.14 -14.50 27.01
C LYS A 339 -6.33 -15.16 27.73
N ASN A 340 -7.22 -15.83 27.01
CA ASN A 340 -8.43 -16.45 27.57
C ASN A 340 -8.34 -17.99 27.67
N LEU A 341 -7.23 -18.59 27.22
CA LEU A 341 -7.01 -20.04 27.09
C LEU A 341 -8.12 -20.72 26.25
N ASP A 342 -8.53 -20.04 25.18
CA ASP A 342 -9.65 -20.39 24.29
C ASP A 342 -9.16 -21.14 23.04
N ALA A 343 -9.21 -22.47 23.13
CA ALA A 343 -8.86 -23.37 22.05
C ALA A 343 -9.77 -23.23 20.81
N ALA A 344 -11.04 -22.87 20.98
CA ALA A 344 -11.97 -22.74 19.87
C ALA A 344 -11.68 -21.47 19.06
N LYS A 345 -11.36 -20.36 19.73
CA LYS A 345 -10.88 -19.15 19.06
C LYS A 345 -9.54 -19.39 18.35
N ALA A 346 -8.61 -20.13 18.95
CA ALA A 346 -7.36 -20.51 18.29
C ALA A 346 -7.58 -21.36 17.02
N GLU A 347 -8.51 -22.32 17.06
CA GLU A 347 -8.86 -23.19 15.93
C GLU A 347 -9.46 -22.45 14.71
N THR A 348 -9.93 -21.20 14.88
CA THR A 348 -10.32 -20.36 13.73
C THR A 348 -9.14 -19.94 12.85
N ARG A 349 -7.91 -19.88 13.41
CA ARG A 349 -6.70 -19.37 12.76
C ARG A 349 -5.52 -20.34 12.72
N LEU A 350 -5.66 -21.54 13.28
CA LEU A 350 -4.65 -22.58 13.33
C LEU A 350 -5.22 -23.95 12.95
N GLU A 351 -4.33 -24.83 12.49
CA GLU A 351 -4.58 -26.24 12.24
C GLU A 351 -3.30 -27.05 12.54
N GLY A 352 -3.39 -28.39 12.48
CA GLY A 352 -2.24 -29.29 12.69
C GLY A 352 -1.48 -29.07 14.01
N SER A 353 -0.17 -29.33 13.99
CA SER A 353 0.69 -29.24 15.16
C SER A 353 0.75 -27.84 15.78
N ALA A 354 0.52 -26.77 15.00
CA ALA A 354 0.44 -25.42 15.52
C ALA A 354 -0.79 -25.23 16.45
N LEU A 355 -1.91 -25.87 16.12
CA LEU A 355 -3.13 -25.87 16.94
C LEU A 355 -3.02 -26.82 18.15
N GLU A 356 -2.60 -28.07 17.94
CA GLU A 356 -2.58 -29.07 19.02
C GLU A 356 -1.55 -28.74 20.11
N ALA A 357 -0.44 -28.08 19.76
CA ALA A 357 0.49 -27.49 20.73
C ALA A 357 -0.19 -26.43 21.62
N ARG A 358 -0.99 -25.51 21.04
CA ARG A 358 -1.72 -24.49 21.80
C ARG A 358 -2.84 -25.09 22.64
N LYS A 359 -3.62 -26.04 22.10
CA LYS A 359 -4.65 -26.79 22.86
C LYS A 359 -4.05 -27.45 24.10
N THR A 360 -2.92 -28.13 23.94
CA THR A 360 -2.19 -28.80 25.03
C THR A 360 -1.67 -27.80 26.05
N ALA A 361 -1.05 -26.70 25.59
CA ALA A 361 -0.58 -25.65 26.47
C ALA A 361 -1.73 -25.02 27.28
N TYR A 362 -2.87 -24.70 26.65
CA TYR A 362 -4.04 -24.17 27.36
C TYR A 362 -4.63 -25.16 28.37
N ALA A 363 -4.60 -26.47 28.08
CA ALA A 363 -5.06 -27.50 29.00
C ALA A 363 -4.14 -27.61 30.24
N VAL A 364 -2.82 -27.63 30.03
CA VAL A 364 -1.84 -27.65 31.12
C VAL A 364 -1.87 -26.35 31.93
N HIS A 365 -1.90 -25.19 31.27
CA HIS A 365 -1.81 -23.87 31.91
C HIS A 365 -2.98 -23.60 32.88
N LYS A 366 -4.16 -24.21 32.65
CA LYS A 366 -5.31 -24.18 33.58
C LYS A 366 -5.02 -24.84 34.94
N SER A 367 -4.01 -25.71 35.02
CA SER A 367 -3.56 -26.38 36.25
C SER A 367 -2.13 -25.99 36.67
N VAL A 368 -1.33 -25.44 35.74
CA VAL A 368 0.09 -25.12 35.93
C VAL A 368 0.35 -23.73 35.31
N ALA A 369 0.06 -22.66 36.06
CA ALA A 369 0.08 -21.29 35.54
C ALA A 369 1.46 -20.80 35.05
N ASP A 370 2.56 -21.43 35.48
CA ASP A 370 3.91 -21.13 35.00
C ASP A 370 4.29 -21.92 33.72
N PHE A 371 3.37 -22.73 33.16
CA PHE A 371 3.61 -23.46 31.92
C PHE A 371 3.61 -22.50 30.72
N ALA A 372 4.74 -22.44 30.01
CA ALA A 372 4.92 -21.55 28.87
C ALA A 372 3.92 -21.85 27.74
N LEU A 373 3.30 -20.80 27.21
CA LEU A 373 2.50 -20.88 25.99
C LEU A 373 3.43 -20.85 24.75
N PRO A 374 3.02 -21.42 23.60
CA PRO A 374 3.74 -21.30 22.34
C PRO A 374 3.94 -19.84 21.90
N ALA A 375 4.94 -19.60 21.05
CA ALA A 375 5.31 -18.25 20.61
C ALA A 375 4.12 -17.42 20.08
N THR A 376 4.09 -16.15 20.45
CA THR A 376 3.14 -15.17 19.92
C THR A 376 3.50 -14.83 18.47
N ILE A 377 2.49 -14.68 17.62
CA ILE A 377 2.71 -14.32 16.21
C ILE A 377 2.80 -12.79 16.10
N PRO A 378 3.93 -12.19 15.70
CA PRO A 378 4.03 -10.74 15.53
C PRO A 378 3.37 -10.30 14.23
N ALA A 379 2.71 -9.14 14.25
CA ALA A 379 2.16 -8.49 13.05
C ALA A 379 3.05 -7.36 12.50
N ASP A 380 4.09 -6.96 13.24
CA ASP A 380 4.81 -5.69 13.02
C ASP A 380 5.55 -5.60 11.68
N LYS A 381 6.08 -6.74 11.19
CA LYS A 381 7.05 -6.75 10.10
C LYS A 381 7.12 -8.10 9.37
N VAL A 382 6.55 -8.14 8.17
CA VAL A 382 6.82 -9.22 7.20
C VAL A 382 8.18 -8.96 6.54
N LYS A 383 9.09 -9.93 6.63
CA LYS A 383 10.43 -9.87 6.03
C LYS A 383 10.49 -10.51 4.64
N ILE A 384 9.80 -11.65 4.49
CA ILE A 384 9.66 -12.38 3.22
C ILE A 384 8.23 -12.89 3.13
N LEU A 385 7.60 -12.67 1.98
CA LEU A 385 6.29 -13.19 1.62
C LEU A 385 6.41 -13.99 0.33
N VAL A 386 6.04 -15.28 0.37
CA VAL A 386 6.02 -16.16 -0.80
C VAL A 386 4.61 -16.76 -0.92
N PRO A 387 3.70 -16.11 -1.67
CA PRO A 387 2.40 -16.67 -1.97
C PRO A 387 2.52 -17.77 -3.04
N GLN A 388 1.63 -18.74 -3.03
CA GLN A 388 1.51 -19.69 -4.12
C GLN A 388 0.95 -18.99 -5.38
N ALA A 389 1.56 -19.20 -6.55
CA ALA A 389 1.00 -18.80 -7.84
C ALA A 389 0.01 -19.88 -8.30
N TYR A 390 -1.26 -19.75 -7.89
CA TYR A 390 -2.31 -20.75 -8.13
C TYR A 390 -3.71 -20.13 -7.97
N ASP A 391 -4.55 -20.31 -9.00
CA ASP A 391 -5.87 -19.67 -9.08
C ASP A 391 -7.01 -20.54 -8.53
N SER A 392 -6.75 -21.80 -8.16
CA SER A 392 -7.71 -22.72 -7.52
C SER A 392 -7.38 -22.89 -6.03
N TRP A 393 -7.98 -23.87 -5.36
CA TRP A 393 -7.77 -24.22 -3.95
C TRP A 393 -7.28 -25.67 -3.77
N PRO A 394 -6.65 -26.03 -2.63
CA PRO A 394 -6.21 -25.13 -1.55
C PRO A 394 -5.10 -24.17 -2.00
N ARG A 395 -4.95 -23.07 -1.26
CA ARG A 395 -3.93 -22.03 -1.51
C ARG A 395 -3.04 -21.86 -0.31
N THR A 396 -1.73 -21.75 -0.53
CA THR A 396 -0.76 -21.65 0.55
C THR A 396 0.13 -20.42 0.42
N VAL A 397 0.57 -19.90 1.56
CA VAL A 397 1.54 -18.80 1.68
C VAL A 397 2.60 -19.21 2.69
N LEU A 398 3.87 -19.06 2.31
CA LEU A 398 5.01 -19.11 3.22
C LEU A 398 5.39 -17.68 3.60
N MET A 399 5.56 -17.42 4.89
CA MET A 399 5.85 -16.09 5.42
C MET A 399 6.97 -16.17 6.46
N LEU A 400 7.85 -15.17 6.45
CA LEU A 400 8.87 -14.94 7.48
C LEU A 400 8.61 -13.58 8.13
N VAL A 401 8.40 -13.57 9.45
CA VAL A 401 8.07 -12.37 10.23
C VAL A 401 9.11 -12.10 11.31
N GLU A 402 9.29 -10.82 11.66
CA GLU A 402 10.21 -10.38 12.71
C GLU A 402 9.43 -9.68 13.84
N HIS A 403 9.88 -9.86 15.09
CA HIS A 403 9.30 -9.19 16.26
C HIS A 403 9.74 -7.71 16.33
N GLY A 404 9.16 -6.90 15.43
CA GLY A 404 9.44 -5.48 15.28
C GLY A 404 10.92 -5.18 15.01
N SER A 405 11.52 -4.38 15.89
CA SER A 405 12.93 -3.96 15.83
C SER A 405 13.82 -4.68 16.85
N ASN A 406 13.42 -5.86 17.36
CA ASN A 406 14.14 -6.57 18.40
C ASN A 406 14.92 -7.77 17.84
N ASP A 407 16.09 -7.50 17.27
CA ASP A 407 17.02 -8.47 16.65
C ASP A 407 17.51 -9.61 17.60
N LYS A 408 17.07 -9.64 18.86
CA LYS A 408 17.36 -10.69 19.84
C LYS A 408 16.32 -11.81 19.89
N VAL A 409 15.14 -11.63 19.29
CA VAL A 409 14.13 -12.68 19.17
C VAL A 409 14.29 -13.35 17.81
N ALA A 410 14.23 -14.68 17.76
CA ALA A 410 14.29 -15.43 16.51
C ALA A 410 13.11 -15.03 15.61
N PRO A 411 13.33 -14.69 14.32
CA PRO A 411 12.25 -14.54 13.36
C PRO A 411 11.42 -15.83 13.26
N LEU A 412 10.09 -15.69 13.12
CA LEU A 412 9.21 -16.84 12.93
C LEU A 412 8.98 -17.07 11.44
N ILE A 413 9.26 -18.28 10.97
CA ILE A 413 8.79 -18.75 9.67
C ILE A 413 7.50 -19.54 9.87
N MET A 414 6.52 -19.34 9.00
CA MET A 414 5.23 -20.01 9.06
C MET A 414 4.67 -20.33 7.68
N THR A 415 3.89 -21.40 7.63
CA THR A 415 3.13 -21.82 6.46
C THR A 415 1.64 -21.72 6.81
N MET A 416 0.90 -20.95 6.02
CA MET A 416 -0.54 -20.77 6.18
C MET A 416 -1.31 -21.19 4.91
N THR A 417 -2.43 -21.87 5.10
CA THR A 417 -3.25 -22.44 4.02
C THR A 417 -4.69 -21.96 4.13
N GLN A 418 -5.30 -21.66 2.98
CA GLN A 418 -6.73 -21.49 2.78
C GLN A 418 -7.24 -22.75 2.05
N ALA A 419 -8.09 -23.53 2.72
CA ALA A 419 -8.56 -24.82 2.21
C ALA A 419 -9.51 -24.70 1.00
N ASP A 420 -10.36 -23.66 1.00
CA ASP A 420 -11.45 -23.43 0.06
C ASP A 420 -11.76 -21.91 -0.01
N PRO A 421 -12.61 -21.42 -0.94
CA PRO A 421 -12.86 -19.98 -1.09
C PRO A 421 -13.45 -19.30 0.15
N TRP A 422 -14.23 -20.01 0.95
CA TRP A 422 -15.01 -19.47 2.07
C TRP A 422 -14.22 -19.48 3.39
N SER A 423 -13.34 -20.47 3.57
CA SER A 423 -12.43 -20.56 4.70
C SER A 423 -11.42 -19.42 4.71
N ASN A 424 -11.03 -19.00 5.92
CA ASN A 424 -9.91 -18.09 6.14
C ASN A 424 -8.57 -18.87 6.19
N TYR A 425 -7.46 -18.15 6.02
CA TYR A 425 -6.13 -18.72 6.18
C TYR A 425 -5.88 -19.15 7.63
N LYS A 426 -5.38 -20.37 7.77
CA LYS A 426 -4.92 -20.97 9.01
C LYS A 426 -3.42 -21.27 8.95
N ILE A 427 -2.69 -21.04 10.04
CA ILE A 427 -1.31 -21.51 10.15
C ILE A 427 -1.33 -23.01 10.48
N SER A 428 -0.69 -23.82 9.63
CA SER A 428 -0.48 -25.26 9.86
C SER A 428 0.86 -25.53 10.54
N HIS A 429 1.91 -24.83 10.11
CA HIS A 429 3.27 -24.97 10.60
C HIS A 429 3.85 -23.61 11.01
N VAL A 430 4.52 -23.53 12.17
CA VAL A 430 5.27 -22.35 12.62
C VAL A 430 6.52 -22.76 13.41
N ALA A 431 7.65 -22.11 13.14
CA ALA A 431 8.94 -22.43 13.76
C ALA A 431 9.87 -21.22 13.92
N GLU A 432 10.80 -21.30 14.87
CA GLU A 432 11.82 -20.29 15.12
C GLU A 432 13.04 -20.51 14.20
N MET A 433 13.41 -19.46 13.45
CA MET A 433 14.57 -19.48 12.55
C MET A 433 15.87 -19.75 13.31
N GLN A 434 16.65 -20.70 12.82
CA GLN A 434 17.98 -21.00 13.37
C GLN A 434 18.92 -19.81 13.15
N ALA A 435 19.73 -19.46 14.16
CA ALA A 435 20.49 -18.21 14.21
C ALA A 435 21.55 -17.98 13.09
N SER A 436 21.82 -19.00 12.26
CA SER A 436 22.70 -18.92 11.08
C SER A 436 22.02 -19.34 9.77
N ALA A 437 20.72 -19.66 9.80
CA ALA A 437 20.00 -20.08 8.62
C ALA A 437 19.76 -18.93 7.63
N LYS A 438 19.76 -19.27 6.34
CA LYS A 438 19.43 -18.38 5.23
C LYS A 438 18.44 -19.09 4.35
N LEU A 439 17.34 -18.45 4.01
CA LEU A 439 16.39 -19.01 3.05
C LEU A 439 17.07 -19.07 1.65
N PRO A 440 16.74 -20.09 0.83
CA PRO A 440 17.02 -20.09 -0.60
C PRO A 440 16.47 -18.86 -1.33
N ASN A 441 16.84 -18.67 -2.59
CA ASN A 441 16.30 -17.60 -3.42
C ASN A 441 14.83 -17.89 -3.75
N MET A 442 13.90 -17.29 -3.01
CA MET A 442 12.46 -17.51 -3.20
C MET A 442 11.86 -16.55 -4.23
N ALA A 443 10.76 -16.95 -4.86
CA ALA A 443 9.99 -16.07 -5.74
C ALA A 443 9.49 -14.82 -4.97
N PRO A 444 9.57 -13.61 -5.57
CA PRO A 444 9.01 -12.40 -4.96
C PRO A 444 7.48 -12.46 -4.94
N ALA A 445 6.85 -11.70 -4.04
CA ALA A 445 5.41 -11.78 -3.79
C ALA A 445 4.53 -11.53 -5.03
N TRP A 446 4.97 -10.67 -5.95
CA TRP A 446 4.25 -10.38 -7.21
C TRP A 446 4.34 -11.53 -8.25
N LEU A 447 5.31 -12.44 -8.12
CA LEU A 447 5.51 -13.58 -9.02
C LEU A 447 4.84 -14.84 -8.46
N GLY A 448 5.00 -15.07 -7.16
CA GLY A 448 4.58 -16.27 -6.44
C GLY A 448 5.42 -17.51 -6.77
N ALA A 449 5.35 -18.53 -5.92
CA ALA A 449 6.01 -19.82 -6.07
C ALA A 449 5.01 -20.94 -6.39
N LYS A 450 5.47 -22.09 -6.89
CA LYS A 450 4.61 -23.27 -7.06
C LYS A 450 4.74 -24.19 -5.85
N LEU A 451 3.66 -24.89 -5.51
CA LEU A 451 3.75 -26.04 -4.62
C LEU A 451 4.49 -27.17 -5.36
N THR A 452 5.48 -27.78 -4.70
CA THR A 452 6.08 -29.03 -5.16
C THR A 452 5.18 -30.19 -4.70
N PRO A 453 4.87 -31.18 -5.57
CA PRO A 453 4.13 -32.37 -5.15
C PRO A 453 4.81 -33.12 -4.00
N PRO A 454 4.06 -33.74 -3.05
CA PRO A 454 4.65 -34.49 -1.94
C PRO A 454 5.56 -35.64 -2.36
N ASP A 455 5.25 -36.28 -3.50
CA ASP A 455 5.93 -37.41 -4.13
C ASP A 455 7.00 -36.98 -5.17
N SER A 456 7.37 -35.70 -5.19
CA SER A 456 8.16 -35.10 -6.28
C SER A 456 9.59 -35.65 -6.37
N PRO A 457 9.98 -36.30 -7.48
CA PRO A 457 11.34 -36.78 -7.69
C PRO A 457 12.34 -35.67 -8.03
N PHE A 458 11.91 -34.40 -8.13
CA PHE A 458 12.77 -33.28 -8.53
C PHE A 458 13.66 -32.72 -7.41
N LEU A 459 13.55 -33.27 -6.19
CA LEU A 459 14.35 -32.89 -5.01
C LEU A 459 15.29 -34.03 -4.60
N VAL A 460 16.28 -33.75 -3.73
CA VAL A 460 17.21 -34.78 -3.20
C VAL A 460 16.55 -35.80 -2.25
N VAL A 461 15.34 -35.52 -1.78
CA VAL A 461 14.42 -36.41 -1.07
C VAL A 461 12.99 -35.93 -1.38
N ALA A 462 12.02 -36.84 -1.46
CA ALA A 462 10.63 -36.44 -1.62
C ALA A 462 10.11 -35.72 -0.35
N PRO A 463 9.28 -34.67 -0.47
CA PRO A 463 8.74 -33.96 0.68
C PRO A 463 8.01 -34.84 1.71
N ASP A 464 7.39 -35.95 1.30
CA ASP A 464 6.73 -36.91 2.20
C ASP A 464 7.71 -37.83 2.94
N GLU A 465 8.75 -38.32 2.26
CA GLU A 465 9.83 -39.12 2.85
C GLU A 465 10.65 -38.33 3.88
N LEU A 466 10.89 -37.03 3.65
CA LEU A 466 11.76 -36.14 4.44
C LEU A 466 11.55 -36.23 5.96
N ALA A 467 10.29 -36.26 6.41
CA ALA A 467 9.96 -36.35 7.84
C ALA A 467 10.41 -37.69 8.46
N SER A 468 10.31 -38.78 7.70
CA SER A 468 10.73 -40.12 8.13
C SER A 468 12.25 -40.29 8.12
N GLU A 469 12.94 -39.73 7.12
CA GLU A 469 14.40 -39.75 7.05
C GLU A 469 15.02 -38.94 8.21
N PHE A 470 14.49 -37.75 8.51
CA PHE A 470 15.01 -36.95 9.61
C PHE A 470 14.67 -37.53 10.99
N ALA A 471 13.51 -38.17 11.15
CA ALA A 471 13.19 -38.95 12.35
C ALA A 471 14.21 -40.09 12.59
N ASN A 472 14.61 -40.80 11.52
CA ASN A 472 15.66 -41.82 11.61
C ASN A 472 17.01 -41.22 12.03
N VAL A 473 17.38 -40.01 11.56
CA VAL A 473 18.57 -39.29 12.02
C VAL A 473 18.48 -38.89 13.51
N ILE A 474 17.31 -38.47 14.00
CA ILE A 474 17.08 -38.18 15.43
C ILE A 474 17.25 -39.43 16.31
N ASP A 475 16.80 -40.60 15.85
CA ASP A 475 16.89 -41.84 16.63
C ASP A 475 18.25 -42.56 16.52
N GLN A 476 18.86 -42.58 15.35
CA GLN A 476 20.11 -43.34 15.09
C GLN A 476 21.38 -42.50 15.13
N GLY A 477 21.29 -41.17 14.98
CA GLY A 477 22.44 -40.27 14.95
C GLY A 477 23.42 -40.61 13.83
N ASP A 478 24.69 -40.77 14.19
CA ASP A 478 25.81 -41.09 13.29
C ASP A 478 25.70 -42.44 12.57
N LYS A 479 24.72 -43.27 12.93
CA LYS A 479 24.44 -44.58 12.31
C LYS A 479 23.30 -44.54 11.29
N SER A 480 22.58 -43.43 11.19
CA SER A 480 21.49 -43.28 10.22
C SER A 480 22.04 -43.34 8.79
N GLU A 481 21.41 -44.14 7.93
CA GLU A 481 21.72 -44.18 6.50
C GLU A 481 21.48 -42.81 5.80
N PHE A 482 20.62 -41.97 6.38
CA PHE A 482 20.30 -40.63 5.88
C PHE A 482 21.21 -39.54 6.44
N TYR A 483 22.09 -39.83 7.41
CA TYR A 483 22.94 -38.85 8.10
C TYR A 483 23.71 -37.94 7.13
N ASP A 484 24.23 -38.52 6.04
CA ASP A 484 25.00 -37.77 5.05
C ASP A 484 24.16 -36.92 4.08
N LYS A 485 22.82 -37.03 4.06
CA LYS A 485 21.97 -36.08 3.32
C LYS A 485 21.85 -34.71 4.01
N PHE A 486 22.02 -34.65 5.32
CA PHE A 486 21.73 -33.48 6.14
C PHE A 486 22.96 -32.61 6.45
N ASP A 487 22.75 -31.30 6.55
CA ASP A 487 23.80 -30.33 6.85
C ASP A 487 24.14 -30.28 8.37
N LYS A 488 25.17 -29.49 8.72
CA LYS A 488 25.60 -29.33 10.11
C LYS A 488 24.55 -28.70 11.03
N SER A 489 23.63 -27.87 10.51
CA SER A 489 22.56 -27.28 11.32
C SER A 489 21.48 -28.31 11.65
N ALA A 490 21.05 -29.11 10.67
CA ALA A 490 20.11 -30.21 10.86
C ALA A 490 20.67 -31.28 11.81
N LEU A 491 21.94 -31.66 11.62
CA LEU A 491 22.61 -32.64 12.49
C LEU A 491 22.86 -32.11 13.92
N ALA A 492 23.12 -30.82 14.09
CA ALA A 492 23.22 -30.20 15.41
C ALA A 492 21.87 -30.18 16.15
N PHE A 493 20.76 -29.94 15.44
CA PHE A 493 19.42 -30.03 16.02
C PHE A 493 19.07 -31.47 16.42
N ALA A 494 19.28 -32.45 15.54
CA ALA A 494 19.06 -33.86 15.87
C ALA A 494 19.88 -34.30 17.10
N LYS A 495 21.13 -33.84 17.20
CA LYS A 495 21.94 -34.04 18.41
C LYS A 495 21.37 -33.34 19.66
N SER A 496 20.82 -32.13 19.55
CA SER A 496 20.23 -31.45 20.72
C SER A 496 19.00 -32.19 21.27
N VAL A 497 18.21 -32.83 20.39
CA VAL A 497 17.11 -33.72 20.79
C VAL A 497 17.67 -34.96 21.50
N GLN A 498 18.74 -35.58 20.98
CA GLN A 498 19.40 -36.72 21.64
C GLN A 498 19.99 -36.35 23.02
N ASP A 499 20.62 -35.18 23.16
CA ASP A 499 21.18 -34.70 24.42
C ASP A 499 20.06 -34.35 25.44
N SER A 500 18.91 -33.85 24.96
CA SER A 500 17.70 -33.67 25.77
C SER A 500 17.15 -35.00 26.28
N ARG A 501 16.94 -35.98 25.41
CA ARG A 501 16.53 -37.36 25.75
C ARG A 501 17.49 -37.99 26.76
N ALA A 502 18.80 -37.82 26.58
CA ALA A 502 19.83 -38.29 27.53
C ALA A 502 19.74 -37.59 28.90
N THR A 503 19.38 -36.31 28.94
CA THR A 503 19.13 -35.56 30.19
C THR A 503 17.92 -36.11 30.94
N VAL A 504 16.84 -36.50 30.24
CA VAL A 504 15.69 -37.18 30.86
C VAL A 504 16.07 -38.55 31.43
N VAL A 505 16.89 -39.34 30.72
CA VAL A 505 17.45 -40.60 31.21
C VAL A 505 18.30 -40.40 32.47
N GLN A 506 19.08 -39.31 32.55
CA GLN A 506 19.87 -39.02 33.73
C GLN A 506 18.99 -38.59 34.92
N ALA A 507 17.98 -37.75 34.70
CA ALA A 507 17.02 -37.37 35.74
C ALA A 507 16.27 -38.57 36.34
N LEU A 508 16.02 -39.63 35.55
CA LEU A 508 15.45 -40.89 36.03
C LEU A 508 16.38 -41.62 37.01
N LYS A 509 17.69 -41.65 36.74
CA LYS A 509 18.72 -42.24 37.61
C LYS A 509 18.94 -41.42 38.88
N ASP A 510 18.95 -40.09 38.76
CA ASP A 510 19.09 -39.16 39.88
C ASP A 510 17.87 -39.22 40.82
N ALA A 511 16.73 -39.68 40.31
CA ALA A 511 15.53 -40.02 41.10
C ALA A 511 15.49 -41.49 41.59
N ASN A 512 16.55 -42.28 41.34
CA ASN A 512 16.66 -43.72 41.62
C ASN A 512 15.52 -44.59 41.02
N ALA A 513 14.96 -44.15 39.88
CA ALA A 513 13.85 -44.81 39.19
C ALA A 513 14.28 -45.65 37.97
N ASP A 514 15.58 -45.71 37.67
CA ASP A 514 16.16 -46.41 36.51
C ASP A 514 16.16 -47.94 36.63
N THR A 515 15.96 -48.47 37.84
CA THR A 515 15.76 -49.91 38.09
C THR A 515 14.28 -50.31 38.17
N THR A 516 13.38 -49.35 38.44
CA THR A 516 11.93 -49.56 38.57
C THR A 516 11.13 -49.13 37.34
N SER A 517 11.76 -48.38 36.43
CA SER A 517 11.14 -47.81 35.23
C SER A 517 12.07 -47.99 34.01
N THR A 518 11.51 -48.44 32.90
CA THR A 518 12.14 -48.35 31.57
C THR A 518 11.71 -47.07 30.87
N LEU A 519 12.62 -46.51 30.06
CA LEU A 519 12.36 -45.35 29.22
C LEU A 519 12.78 -45.66 27.79
N ALA A 520 11.87 -45.46 26.84
CA ALA A 520 12.12 -45.63 25.42
C ALA A 520 11.73 -44.35 24.68
N PHE A 521 12.47 -44.03 23.63
CA PHE A 521 12.18 -42.91 22.72
C PHE A 521 12.02 -43.45 21.30
N ALA A 522 11.15 -42.82 20.52
CA ALA A 522 11.05 -43.06 19.08
C ALA A 522 10.56 -41.79 18.37
N ALA A 523 11.29 -41.36 17.35
CA ALA A 523 10.87 -40.31 16.43
C ALA A 523 10.18 -40.94 15.21
N LYS A 524 9.15 -40.28 14.68
CA LYS A 524 8.45 -40.68 13.46
C LYS A 524 7.95 -39.46 12.69
N ALA A 525 7.60 -39.64 11.41
CA ALA A 525 6.83 -38.64 10.69
C ALA A 525 5.49 -38.36 11.42
N GLY A 526 5.08 -37.09 11.43
CA GLY A 526 3.77 -36.67 11.90
C GLY A 526 2.65 -37.10 10.94
N THR A 527 1.41 -36.85 11.32
CA THR A 527 0.22 -37.14 10.50
C THR A 527 -0.13 -36.03 9.50
N GLU A 528 0.51 -34.86 9.60
CA GLU A 528 0.35 -33.74 8.68
C GLU A 528 1.05 -33.98 7.34
N ALA A 529 0.38 -33.60 6.25
CA ALA A 529 1.00 -33.61 4.92
C ALA A 529 2.09 -32.53 4.82
N PRO A 530 3.22 -32.81 4.14
CA PRO A 530 4.28 -31.83 3.94
C PRO A 530 3.79 -30.67 3.06
N VAL A 531 4.31 -29.47 3.32
CA VAL A 531 4.13 -28.33 2.41
C VAL A 531 5.48 -27.95 1.81
N SER A 532 5.61 -28.07 0.49
CA SER A 532 6.83 -27.74 -0.24
C SER A 532 6.63 -26.55 -1.19
N MET A 533 7.34 -25.45 -0.95
CA MET A 533 7.32 -24.23 -1.78
C MET A 533 8.58 -24.14 -2.63
N SER A 534 8.44 -24.11 -3.96
CA SER A 534 9.59 -24.07 -4.89
C SER A 534 10.45 -22.81 -4.74
N SER A 535 11.77 -22.96 -4.71
CA SER A 535 12.71 -21.84 -4.87
C SER A 535 13.00 -21.56 -6.36
N ILE A 536 13.55 -20.38 -6.66
CA ILE A 536 14.04 -20.01 -8.00
C ILE A 536 15.20 -20.94 -8.40
N ASP A 537 16.01 -21.37 -7.43
CA ASP A 537 17.17 -22.24 -7.62
C ASP A 537 16.79 -23.73 -7.86
N SER A 538 15.54 -24.01 -8.25
CA SER A 538 14.95 -25.34 -8.50
C SER A 538 14.88 -26.30 -7.29
N GLY A 539 15.23 -25.84 -6.09
CA GLY A 539 14.98 -26.55 -4.84
C GLY A 539 13.60 -26.19 -4.25
N ALA A 540 13.41 -26.45 -2.96
CA ALA A 540 12.23 -26.03 -2.23
C ALA A 540 12.51 -25.68 -0.76
N ILE A 541 11.61 -24.93 -0.14
CA ILE A 541 11.44 -24.89 1.31
C ILE A 541 10.31 -25.87 1.67
N VAL A 542 10.63 -26.88 2.47
CA VAL A 542 9.69 -27.93 2.89
C VAL A 542 9.38 -27.79 4.38
N SER A 543 8.10 -27.66 4.70
CA SER A 543 7.55 -27.70 6.06
C SER A 543 7.12 -29.13 6.37
N VAL A 544 7.56 -29.68 7.51
CA VAL A 544 7.15 -31.01 8.02
C VAL A 544 6.99 -31.01 9.54
N THR A 545 6.16 -31.91 10.04
CA THR A 545 6.07 -32.25 11.47
C THR A 545 6.70 -33.63 11.71
N VAL A 546 7.56 -33.74 12.72
CA VAL A 546 8.07 -35.00 13.28
C VAL A 546 7.52 -35.15 14.69
N GLU A 547 7.00 -36.33 15.04
CA GLU A 547 6.59 -36.65 16.40
C GLU A 547 7.73 -37.35 17.14
N ASP A 548 8.28 -36.72 18.18
CA ASP A 548 9.17 -37.38 19.15
C ASP A 548 8.35 -37.93 20.31
N SER A 549 8.31 -39.27 20.44
CA SER A 549 7.56 -39.95 21.48
C SER A 549 8.47 -40.47 22.60
N GLN A 550 8.07 -40.22 23.85
CA GLN A 550 8.72 -40.71 25.06
C GLN A 550 7.77 -41.67 25.79
N THR A 551 8.14 -42.95 25.84
CA THR A 551 7.38 -44.01 26.54
C THR A 551 8.08 -44.40 27.84
N ILE A 552 7.41 -44.23 28.98
CA ILE A 552 7.88 -44.69 30.30
C ILE A 552 6.99 -45.82 30.82
N LYS A 553 7.58 -46.94 31.25
CA LYS A 553 6.87 -48.15 31.73
C LYS A 553 7.53 -48.75 32.97
N PRO A 554 6.80 -49.26 33.97
CA PRO A 554 7.39 -49.98 35.09
C PRO A 554 8.18 -51.23 34.66
N THR A 555 9.18 -51.64 35.44
CA THR A 555 9.96 -52.88 35.21
C THR A 555 9.34 -54.12 35.86
N SER A 556 8.37 -53.96 36.77
CA SER A 556 7.68 -55.06 37.47
C SER A 556 6.20 -54.74 37.69
N ALA A 557 5.39 -55.76 37.94
CA ALA A 557 3.94 -55.62 38.15
C ALA A 557 3.56 -54.91 39.47
N ASP A 558 4.48 -54.86 40.43
CA ASP A 558 4.29 -54.16 41.72
C ASP A 558 4.73 -52.68 41.67
N ALA A 559 5.34 -52.25 40.57
CA ALA A 559 5.85 -50.88 40.39
C ALA A 559 4.85 -50.00 39.62
N VAL A 560 4.79 -48.71 39.98
CA VAL A 560 3.91 -47.71 39.35
C VAL A 560 4.70 -46.44 39.01
N ILE A 561 4.44 -45.87 37.84
CA ILE A 561 4.97 -44.54 37.47
C ILE A 561 4.10 -43.49 38.14
N LYS A 562 4.69 -42.60 38.94
CA LYS A 562 3.98 -41.50 39.63
C LYS A 562 4.24 -40.17 38.94
N LEU A 563 3.22 -39.31 38.92
CA LEU A 563 3.28 -37.98 38.31
C LEU A 563 3.50 -36.85 39.35
N ASP A 564 3.87 -37.18 40.59
CA ASP A 564 4.15 -36.25 41.69
C ASP A 564 5.14 -35.11 41.32
N LYS A 565 6.06 -35.38 40.39
CA LYS A 565 7.08 -34.43 39.88
C LYS A 565 6.82 -33.96 38.44
N ASN A 566 5.69 -34.33 37.83
CA ASN A 566 5.31 -33.94 36.46
C ASN A 566 3.86 -33.43 36.43
N PRO A 567 3.62 -32.18 36.87
CA PRO A 567 2.28 -31.63 36.97
C PRO A 567 1.60 -31.46 35.61
N SER A 568 2.36 -31.27 34.52
CA SER A 568 1.83 -31.19 33.16
C SER A 568 1.26 -32.53 32.68
N ALA A 569 1.95 -33.64 32.93
CA ALA A 569 1.43 -34.98 32.64
C ALA A 569 0.17 -35.29 33.47
N LYS A 570 0.15 -34.90 34.75
CA LYS A 570 -1.02 -35.06 35.63
C LYS A 570 -2.21 -34.22 35.16
N ALA A 571 -1.98 -32.99 34.70
CA ALA A 571 -3.02 -32.12 34.15
C ALA A 571 -3.66 -32.67 32.86
N LEU A 572 -2.88 -33.36 32.02
CA LEU A 572 -3.37 -33.95 30.76
C LEU A 572 -4.01 -35.33 30.92
N THR A 573 -3.50 -36.17 31.82
CA THR A 573 -3.99 -37.55 32.02
C THR A 573 -5.10 -37.65 33.07
N GLY A 574 -5.17 -36.71 34.02
CA GLY A 574 -6.14 -36.73 35.12
C GLY A 574 -5.85 -37.76 36.23
N VAL A 575 -4.73 -38.48 36.16
CA VAL A 575 -4.34 -39.52 37.14
C VAL A 575 -3.07 -39.14 37.92
N ASP A 576 -2.92 -39.68 39.13
CA ASP A 576 -1.72 -39.50 39.94
C ASP A 576 -0.57 -40.46 39.57
N GLN A 577 -0.92 -41.67 39.12
CA GLN A 577 0.03 -42.75 38.85
C GLN A 577 -0.56 -43.80 37.89
N SER A 578 0.30 -44.58 37.22
CA SER A 578 -0.10 -45.71 36.38
C SER A 578 0.76 -46.96 36.63
N ALA A 579 0.15 -48.13 36.57
CA ALA A 579 0.82 -49.44 36.59
C ALA A 579 1.23 -49.94 35.18
N ALA A 580 0.69 -49.34 34.11
CA ALA A 580 1.07 -49.65 32.73
C ALA A 580 2.11 -48.65 32.19
N GLY A 581 2.04 -47.40 32.67
CA GLY A 581 2.96 -46.32 32.29
C GLY A 581 2.31 -45.25 31.41
N PHE A 582 3.13 -44.41 30.80
CA PHE A 582 2.70 -43.25 30.03
C PHE A 582 3.45 -43.10 28.72
N VAL A 583 2.79 -42.51 27.72
CA VAL A 583 3.41 -42.02 26.48
C VAL A 583 3.19 -40.51 26.39
N SER A 584 4.28 -39.75 26.36
CA SER A 584 4.29 -38.34 25.97
C SER A 584 4.64 -38.22 24.49
N VAL A 585 3.99 -37.31 23.77
CA VAL A 585 4.32 -36.99 22.37
C VAL A 585 4.64 -35.50 22.24
N TYR A 586 5.77 -35.20 21.61
CA TYR A 586 6.22 -33.86 21.29
C TYR A 586 6.17 -33.65 19.77
N GLY A 587 5.41 -32.66 19.33
CA GLY A 587 5.40 -32.21 17.94
C GLY A 587 6.60 -31.32 17.65
N VAL A 588 7.41 -31.73 16.69
CA VAL A 588 8.60 -31.02 16.22
C VAL A 588 8.29 -30.49 14.81
N GLN A 589 7.91 -29.22 14.72
CA GLN A 589 7.69 -28.52 13.45
C GLN A 589 9.04 -28.05 12.90
N LEU A 590 9.32 -28.40 11.64
CA LEU A 590 10.61 -28.20 11.00
C LEU A 590 10.43 -27.59 9.61
N PHE A 591 11.33 -26.67 9.25
CA PHE A 591 11.42 -26.10 7.92
C PHE A 591 12.81 -26.38 7.34
N PHE A 592 12.88 -27.07 6.21
CA PHE A 592 14.13 -27.41 5.54
C PHE A 592 14.25 -26.71 4.19
N ALA A 593 15.46 -26.26 3.84
CA ALA A 593 15.84 -26.05 2.46
C ALA A 593 16.27 -27.40 1.87
N VAL A 594 15.50 -27.91 0.91
CA VAL A 594 15.76 -29.16 0.19
C VAL A 594 16.26 -28.81 -1.22
N PRO A 595 17.51 -29.16 -1.58
CA PRO A 595 18.05 -28.92 -2.92
C PRO A 595 17.36 -29.72 -4.03
N ALA A 596 17.52 -29.25 -5.26
CA ALA A 596 17.13 -29.97 -6.48
C ALA A 596 17.87 -31.31 -6.60
N GLN A 597 17.23 -32.31 -7.19
CA GLN A 597 17.85 -33.61 -7.50
C GLN A 597 19.11 -33.41 -8.35
N GLY A 598 20.20 -34.08 -7.97
CA GLY A 598 21.50 -33.95 -8.64
C GLY A 598 22.37 -32.77 -8.17
N SER A 599 21.95 -32.02 -7.14
CA SER A 599 22.80 -31.05 -6.45
C SER A 599 23.72 -31.73 -5.44
N ASP A 600 24.98 -31.28 -5.33
CA ASP A 600 25.92 -31.66 -4.26
C ASP A 600 25.59 -30.98 -2.90
N ALA A 601 24.57 -30.12 -2.84
CA ALA A 601 24.16 -29.44 -1.62
C ALA A 601 23.42 -30.38 -0.66
N LYS A 602 23.65 -30.21 0.64
CA LYS A 602 22.95 -30.95 1.70
C LYS A 602 21.64 -30.28 2.14
N ILE A 603 20.70 -31.08 2.63
CA ILE A 603 19.43 -30.62 3.20
C ILE A 603 19.73 -29.78 4.45
N THR A 604 19.30 -28.51 4.46
CA THR A 604 19.65 -27.53 5.51
C THR A 604 18.44 -27.19 6.37
N LEU A 605 18.58 -27.23 7.70
CA LEU A 605 17.52 -26.83 8.62
C LEU A 605 17.43 -25.30 8.72
N LEU A 606 16.27 -24.74 8.36
CA LEU A 606 16.01 -23.31 8.41
C LEU A 606 15.43 -22.88 9.76
N ALA A 607 14.46 -23.64 10.27
CA ALA A 607 13.75 -23.34 11.51
C ALA A 607 13.25 -24.61 12.19
N ALA A 608 13.10 -24.56 13.51
CA ALA A 608 12.55 -25.64 14.32
C ALA A 608 11.68 -25.10 15.47
N SER A 609 10.70 -25.88 15.91
CA SER A 609 9.95 -25.66 17.15
C SER A 609 9.49 -27.01 17.72
N GLN A 610 9.76 -27.28 19.00
CA GLN A 610 9.36 -28.50 19.70
C GLN A 610 8.35 -28.14 20.79
N GLN A 611 7.17 -28.76 20.76
CA GLN A 611 6.07 -28.50 21.70
C GLN A 611 5.44 -29.82 22.18
N LEU A 612 4.96 -29.85 23.41
CA LEU A 612 4.19 -31.00 23.92
C LEU A 612 2.81 -31.03 23.24
N GLN A 613 2.45 -32.16 22.62
CA GLN A 613 1.15 -32.38 21.96
C GLN A 613 0.22 -33.30 22.75
N SER A 614 0.75 -34.24 23.54
CA SER A 614 -0.07 -35.08 24.42
C SER A 614 0.75 -35.76 25.52
N VAL A 615 0.06 -36.16 26.58
CA VAL A 615 0.50 -37.24 27.49
C VAL A 615 -0.68 -38.17 27.71
N THR A 616 -0.47 -39.46 27.53
CA THR A 616 -1.53 -40.49 27.61
C THR A 616 -1.12 -41.63 28.54
N GLU A 617 -2.08 -42.17 29.29
CA GLU A 617 -1.88 -43.42 30.05
C GLU A 617 -1.97 -44.63 29.12
N ILE A 618 -1.06 -45.58 29.30
CA ILE A 618 -1.07 -46.88 28.61
C ILE A 618 -2.19 -47.74 29.24
N LYS A 619 -2.90 -48.52 28.42
CA LYS A 619 -4.04 -49.36 28.83
C LYS A 619 -3.82 -50.83 28.49
#